data_AF-A0A441V9E6-F1
#
_entry.id   AF-A0A441V9E6-F1
#
_cell.length_a   1.000
_cell.length_b   1.000
_cell.length_c   1.000
_cell.angle_alpha   90.00
_cell.angle_beta   90.00
_cell.angle_gamma   90.00
#
_symmetry.space_group_name_H-M   'P 1'
#
loop_
_entity.id
_entity.type
_entity.pdbx_description
1 polymer ?
#
loop_
_entity_poly.entity_id
_entity_poly.type
_entity_poly.pdbx_seq_one_letter_code
_entity_poly.pdbx_strand_id
1 'polypeptide(L)'
;MPQALFVALRRAGWLVSPVVEGRLRVGGTAVRLVGVDPLTAPPSSAASEALARTDLNRFLRAETLIAGPEMAALLEANMPNPVLVDQAVAPGSVLADI
;
A
#
# COMPACT_ATOMS: atom_id res chain seq x y z
N MET A 1 13.49 -8.37 0.36
CA MET A 1 14.07 -9.46 1.20
C MET A 1 14.05 -10.77 0.42
N PRO A 2 14.96 -11.73 0.66
CA PRO A 2 14.86 -13.04 0.03
C PRO A 2 13.56 -13.75 0.47
N GLN A 3 12.76 -14.24 -0.47
CA GLN A 3 11.47 -14.91 -0.21
C GLN A 3 11.58 -16.02 0.84
N ALA A 4 12.70 -16.75 0.84
CA ALA A 4 12.99 -17.80 1.82
C ALA A 4 13.00 -17.30 3.28
N LEU A 5 13.48 -16.07 3.54
CA LEU A 5 13.53 -15.49 4.88
C LEU A 5 12.14 -15.09 5.38
N PHE A 6 11.29 -14.54 4.51
CA PHE A 6 9.89 -14.27 4.82
C PHE A 6 9.16 -15.57 5.21
N VAL A 7 9.30 -16.63 4.41
CA VAL A 7 8.68 -17.94 4.68
C VAL A 7 9.15 -18.52 6.02
N ALA A 8 10.44 -18.43 6.34
CA ALA A 8 11.00 -18.92 7.59
C ALA A 8 10.43 -18.17 8.81
N LEU A 9 10.39 -16.83 8.77
CA LEU A 9 9.86 -16.01 9.86
C LEU A 9 8.36 -16.26 10.09
N ARG A 10 7.58 -16.36 9.01
CA ARG A 10 6.13 -16.64 9.11
C ARG A 10 5.86 -18.02 9.71
N ARG A 11 6.60 -19.06 9.30
CA ARG A 11 6.49 -20.42 9.86
C ARG A 11 6.96 -20.52 11.31
N ALA A 12 7.87 -19.64 11.73
CA ALA A 12 8.30 -19.51 13.11
C ALA A 12 7.32 -18.70 13.99
N GLY A 13 6.16 -18.29 13.46
CA GLY A 13 5.12 -17.57 14.20
C GLY A 13 5.36 -16.06 14.34
N TRP A 14 6.34 -15.50 13.64
CA TRP A 14 6.58 -14.05 13.66
C TRP A 14 5.57 -13.30 12.79
N LEU A 15 5.13 -12.14 13.29
CA LEU A 15 4.32 -11.19 12.53
C LEU A 15 5.24 -10.43 11.57
N VAL A 16 5.37 -10.95 10.36
CA VAL A 16 6.08 -10.31 9.26
C VAL A 16 5.11 -10.06 8.11
N SER A 17 5.20 -8.89 7.50
CA SER A 17 4.45 -8.53 6.29
C SER A 17 5.42 -8.36 5.13
N PRO A 18 5.15 -8.94 3.95
CA PRO A 18 5.92 -8.63 2.76
C PRO A 18 5.68 -7.16 2.39
N VAL A 19 6.78 -6.45 2.09
CA VAL A 19 6.72 -5.07 1.59
C VAL A 19 7.53 -5.01 0.30
N VAL A 20 6.90 -4.47 -0.75
CA VAL A 20 7.56 -4.16 -2.03
C VAL A 20 7.61 -2.66 -2.17
N GLU A 21 8.80 -2.10 -2.38
CA GLU A 21 8.96 -0.66 -2.60
C GLU A 21 9.40 -0.39 -4.03
N GLY A 22 8.73 0.57 -4.66
CA GLY A 22 9.03 1.03 -6.01
C GLY A 22 8.94 2.55 -6.13
N ARG A 23 9.47 3.07 -7.23
CA ARG A 23 9.24 4.46 -7.64
C ARG A 23 8.52 4.47 -8.97
N LEU A 24 7.39 5.15 -9.02
CA LEU A 24 6.60 5.37 -10.22
C LEU A 24 6.74 6.82 -10.67
N ARG A 25 6.62 7.06 -11.98
CA ARG A 25 6.41 8.40 -12.51
C ARG A 25 4.96 8.53 -12.94
N VAL A 26 4.24 9.47 -12.34
CA VAL A 26 2.82 9.72 -12.61
C VAL A 26 2.68 11.21 -12.96
N GLY A 27 2.17 11.54 -14.15
CA GLY A 27 2.06 12.93 -14.59
C GLY A 27 3.36 13.74 -14.52
N GLY A 28 4.52 13.10 -14.64
CA GLY A 28 5.84 13.72 -14.51
C GLY A 28 6.42 13.77 -13.08
N THR A 29 5.61 13.51 -12.05
CA THR A 29 6.00 13.50 -10.64
C THR A 29 6.46 12.11 -10.20
N ALA A 30 7.53 12.05 -9.40
CA ALA A 30 8.00 10.81 -8.81
C ALA A 30 7.16 10.46 -7.56
N VAL A 31 6.60 9.26 -7.54
CA VAL A 31 5.73 8.75 -6.47
C VAL A 31 6.34 7.47 -5.90
N ARG A 32 6.37 7.34 -4.57
CA ARG A 32 6.81 6.12 -3.89
C ARG A 32 5.64 5.15 -3.81
N LEU A 33 5.75 4.01 -4.47
CA LEU A 33 4.79 2.93 -4.36
C LEU A 33 5.24 1.96 -3.26
N VAL A 34 4.34 1.63 -2.35
CA VAL A 34 4.56 0.65 -1.29
C VAL A 34 3.48 -0.41 -1.40
N GLY A 35 3.86 -1.58 -1.88
CA GLY A 35 3.03 -2.78 -1.90
C GLY A 35 3.04 -3.47 -0.54
N VAL A 36 1.87 -3.75 0.02
CA VAL A 36 1.68 -4.37 1.33
C VAL A 36 0.64 -5.48 1.24
N ASP A 37 0.82 -6.57 1.98
CA ASP A 37 -0.25 -7.57 2.15
C ASP A 37 -1.13 -7.16 3.35
N PRO A 38 -2.40 -6.78 3.11
CA PRO A 38 -3.30 -6.26 4.13
C PRO A 38 -3.66 -7.29 5.21
N LEU A 39 -3.60 -8.59 4.90
CA LEU A 39 -3.96 -9.65 5.83
C LEU A 39 -2.83 -9.98 6.81
N THR A 40 -1.62 -9.53 6.52
CA THR A 40 -0.43 -9.74 7.36
C THR A 40 0.21 -8.45 7.85
N ALA A 41 -0.33 -7.28 7.46
CA ALA A 41 0.13 -5.97 7.91
C ALA A 41 0.17 -5.90 9.45
N PRO A 42 1.26 -5.40 10.06
CA PRO A 42 1.34 -5.27 11.50
C PRO A 42 0.27 -4.31 12.04
N PRO A 43 -0.34 -4.61 13.20
CA PRO A 43 -1.24 -3.65 13.86
C PRO A 43 -0.50 -2.34 14.14
N SER A 44 -1.21 -1.22 14.00
CA SER A 44 -0.66 0.14 14.16
C SER A 44 0.39 0.57 13.13
N SER A 45 0.51 -0.14 12.01
CA SER A 45 1.22 0.37 10.83
C SER A 45 0.34 1.37 10.07
N ALA A 46 0.96 2.33 9.37
CA ALA A 46 0.24 3.27 8.51
C ALA A 46 -0.65 2.56 7.46
N ALA A 47 -0.20 1.40 6.97
CA ALA A 47 -1.00 0.54 6.09
C ALA A 47 -2.21 -0.06 6.83
N SER A 48 -2.02 -0.65 8.01
CA SER A 48 -3.12 -1.19 8.83
C SER A 48 -4.15 -0.12 9.20
N GLU A 49 -3.71 1.09 9.52
CA GLU A 49 -4.60 2.21 9.83
C GLU A 49 -5.39 2.70 8.62
N ALA A 50 -4.72 2.85 7.47
CA ALA A 50 -5.37 3.23 6.24
C ALA A 50 -6.39 2.17 5.80
N LEU A 51 -6.05 0.89 5.92
CA LEU A 51 -6.95 -0.24 5.61
C LEU A 51 -8.16 -0.31 6.55
N ALA A 52 -7.98 -0.01 7.84
CA ALA A 52 -9.07 -0.02 8.81
C ALA A 52 -10.14 1.05 8.53
N ARG A 53 -9.77 2.14 7.85
CA ARG A 53 -10.67 3.25 7.47
C ARG A 53 -11.21 3.12 6.04
N THR A 54 -10.83 2.06 5.34
CA THR A 54 -11.08 1.86 3.92
C THR A 54 -11.98 0.64 3.69
N ASP A 55 -12.72 0.60 2.57
CA ASP A 55 -13.44 -0.60 2.14
C ASP A 55 -12.45 -1.72 1.75
N LEU A 56 -12.10 -2.56 2.72
CA LEU A 56 -11.15 -3.65 2.59
C LEU A 56 -11.51 -4.61 1.43
N ASN A 57 -12.80 -4.84 1.17
CA ASN A 57 -13.23 -5.70 0.07
C ASN A 57 -12.85 -5.15 -1.30
N ARG A 58 -12.80 -3.83 -1.46
CA ARG A 58 -12.36 -3.20 -2.71
C ARG A 58 -10.85 -3.22 -2.85
N PHE A 59 -10.13 -3.03 -1.74
CA PHE A 59 -8.67 -3.06 -1.72
C PHE A 59 -8.12 -4.46 -2.05
N LEU A 60 -8.69 -5.52 -1.46
CA LEU A 60 -8.30 -6.93 -1.68
C LEU A 60 -8.50 -7.43 -3.12
N ARG A 61 -9.20 -6.67 -3.98
CA ARG A 61 -9.33 -6.99 -5.41
C ARG A 61 -8.14 -6.46 -6.23
N ALA A 62 -7.13 -5.86 -5.58
CA ALA A 62 -5.96 -5.23 -6.20
C ALA A 62 -6.28 -4.11 -7.19
N GLU A 63 -7.50 -3.58 -7.19
CA GLU A 63 -7.92 -2.50 -8.09
C GLU A 63 -7.63 -1.12 -7.51
N THR A 64 -7.53 -1.01 -6.18
CA THR A 64 -7.58 0.29 -5.48
C THR A 64 -6.22 0.72 -4.94
N LEU A 65 -5.89 2.00 -5.12
CA LEU A 65 -4.74 2.65 -4.52
C LEU A 65 -5.18 3.46 -3.30
N ILE A 66 -4.39 3.45 -2.23
CA ILE A 66 -4.61 4.36 -1.09
C ILE A 66 -3.50 5.40 -1.08
N ALA A 67 -3.85 6.68 -1.07
CA ALA A 67 -2.90 7.76 -1.18
C ALA A 67 -3.25 8.93 -0.24
N GLY A 68 -2.24 9.72 0.09
CA GLY A 68 -2.46 11.01 0.75
C GLY A 68 -3.23 11.98 -0.16
N PRO A 69 -3.93 12.97 0.42
CA PRO A 69 -4.77 13.92 -0.33
C PRO A 69 -4.00 14.69 -1.41
N GLU A 70 -2.72 14.97 -1.19
CA GLU A 70 -1.82 15.63 -2.13
C GLU A 70 -1.61 14.85 -3.45
N MET A 71 -1.69 13.52 -3.40
CA MET A 71 -1.39 12.65 -4.54
C MET A 71 -2.66 12.15 -5.24
N ALA A 72 -3.81 12.25 -4.57
CA ALA A 72 -5.08 11.73 -5.07
C ALA A 72 -5.44 12.26 -6.46
N ALA A 73 -5.43 13.59 -6.62
CA ALA A 73 -5.77 14.22 -7.90
C ALA A 73 -4.80 13.85 -9.03
N LEU A 74 -3.51 13.67 -8.71
CA LEU A 74 -2.50 13.23 -9.68
C LEU A 74 -2.78 11.79 -10.13
N LEU A 75 -3.08 10.90 -9.19
CA LEU A 75 -3.34 9.49 -9.47
C LEU A 75 -4.64 9.31 -10.25
N GLU A 76 -5.73 9.95 -9.83
CA GLU A 76 -7.03 9.90 -10.53
C GLU A 76 -6.93 10.40 -11.97
N ALA A 77 -6.09 11.40 -12.23
CA ALA A 77 -5.89 11.95 -13.58
C ALA A 77 -5.01 11.07 -14.49
N ASN A 78 -4.19 10.18 -13.94
CA ASN A 78 -3.13 9.48 -14.70
C ASN A 78 -3.19 7.96 -14.59
N MET A 79 -4.02 7.41 -13.71
CA MET A 79 -4.15 5.97 -13.47
C MET A 79 -5.61 5.53 -13.60
N PRO A 80 -5.87 4.33 -14.13
CA PRO A 80 -7.22 3.77 -14.21
C PRO A 80 -7.75 3.26 -12.86
N ASN A 81 -6.87 3.13 -11.86
CA ASN A 81 -7.19 2.58 -10.55
C ASN A 81 -8.05 3.56 -9.73
N PRO A 82 -9.11 3.09 -9.07
CA PRO A 82 -9.77 3.84 -8.00
C PRO A 82 -8.77 4.28 -6.93
N VAL A 83 -8.88 5.54 -6.49
CA VAL A 83 -8.04 6.11 -5.45
C VAL A 83 -8.88 6.36 -4.20
N LEU A 84 -8.39 5.89 -3.06
CA LEU A 84 -8.94 6.18 -1.74
C LEU A 84 -7.98 7.09 -0.99
N VAL A 85 -8.53 8.15 -0.41
CA VAL A 85 -7.75 9.20 0.23
C VAL A 85 -7.69 8.96 1.73
N ASP A 86 -6.47 8.82 2.27
CA ASP A 86 -6.27 8.63 3.70
C ASP A 86 -5.03 9.41 4.19
N GLN A 87 -5.18 10.13 5.30
CA GLN A 87 -4.14 10.99 5.87
C GLN A 87 -3.01 10.24 6.60
N ALA A 88 -3.19 8.97 6.95
CA ALA A 88 -2.10 8.18 7.52
C ALA A 88 -1.10 7.69 6.47
N VAL A 89 -1.44 7.77 5.19
CA VAL A 89 -0.46 7.52 4.13
C VAL A 89 0.56 8.65 4.13
N ALA A 90 1.84 8.28 4.22
CA ALA A 90 2.92 9.25 4.22
C ALA A 90 2.92 10.09 2.93
N PRO A 91 3.26 11.40 3.03
CA PRO A 91 3.42 12.26 1.86
C PRO A 91 4.32 11.63 0.78
N GLY A 92 3.99 11.85 -0.48
CA GLY A 92 4.70 11.32 -1.64
C GLY A 92 4.53 9.81 -1.85
N SER A 93 3.74 9.12 -1.02
CA SER A 93 3.59 7.67 -1.04
C SER A 93 2.18 7.21 -1.43
N VAL A 94 2.12 6.01 -1.99
CA VAL A 94 0.89 5.32 -2.37
C VAL A 94 0.99 3.87 -1.90
N LEU A 95 -0.08 3.37 -1.31
CA LEU A 95 -0.23 1.98 -0.90
C LEU A 95 -1.01 1.18 -1.95
N ALA A 96 -0.57 -0.04 -2.21
CA ALA A 96 -1.24 -1.01 -3.07
C ALA A 96 -1.14 -2.41 -2.45
N ASP A 97 -2.06 -3.29 -2.86
CA ASP A 97 -2.03 -4.71 -2.50
C ASP A 97 -1.00 -5.48 -3.35
N ILE A 98 -0.41 -6.56 -2.81
CA ILE A 98 0.59 -7.42 -3.50
C ILE A 98 0.32 -8.92 -3.37
#